data_AF-A0A6I6E6Q9-F1
#
_entry.id   AF-A0A6I6E6Q9-F1
#
_cell.length_a   1.000
_cell.length_b   1.000
_cell.length_c   1.000
_cell.angle_alpha   90.00
_cell.angle_beta   90.00
_cell.angle_gamma   90.00
#
_symmetry.space_group_name_H-M   'P 1'
#
loop_
_entity.id
_entity.type
_entity.pdbx_description
1 polymer ?
#
loop_
_entity_poly.entity_id
_entity_poly.type
_entity_poly.pdbx_seq_one_letter_code
_entity_poly.pdbx_strand_id
1 'polypeptide(L)'
;MNMRNPNLTFVVNALKATGDTIPEAITNAEDESDRIREEVRKYRNHGYAAMASTWADAVLDGRDPAEDREVFRAVLTNVLLEGGDLEYAALNAVENRAVRAVADVQDDILKRFKKAFDDAGKTLRKSFNILGKTNIDDTTAIFQLGPVAVQAHQDAKEARRIVRVIDNGWTGLNGLTHFAGPNPEYATRWADPDVDTWERVRRSKDGWQMTVEGVTLDLAISRDTINARTERLAREREERAARPAEEDRAARINYLTGGAIK
;
A
#
# COMPACT_ATOMS: atom_id res chain seq x y z
N MET A 1 -4.78 -12.59 -12.45
CA MET A 1 -3.99 -11.49 -13.04
C MET A 1 -3.19 -10.83 -11.93
N ASN A 2 -1.87 -10.78 -12.04
CA ASN A 2 -1.01 -9.98 -11.17
C ASN A 2 -0.23 -9.02 -12.06
N MET A 3 -0.35 -7.71 -11.82
CA MET A 3 0.61 -6.74 -12.34
C MET A 3 1.98 -7.06 -11.73
N ARG A 4 3.06 -6.87 -12.50
CA ARG A 4 4.40 -7.19 -12.00
C ARG A 4 4.85 -6.14 -10.99
N ASN A 5 4.40 -4.90 -11.16
CA ASN A 5 4.59 -3.83 -10.20
C ASN A 5 3.71 -4.02 -8.93
N PRO A 6 4.31 -4.28 -7.75
CA PRO A 6 3.55 -4.47 -6.52
C PRO A 6 2.83 -3.20 -6.07
N ASN A 7 3.35 -2.01 -6.37
CA ASN A 7 2.74 -0.74 -5.97
C ASN A 7 1.43 -0.49 -6.74
N LEU A 8 1.40 -0.76 -8.04
CA LEU A 8 0.17 -0.69 -8.83
C LEU A 8 -0.87 -1.70 -8.32
N THR A 9 -0.43 -2.91 -7.97
CA THR A 9 -1.31 -3.93 -7.39
C THR A 9 -1.94 -3.45 -6.07
N PHE A 10 -1.18 -2.78 -5.21
CA PHE A 10 -1.72 -2.20 -3.99
C PHE A 10 -2.74 -1.09 -4.26
N VAL A 11 -2.48 -0.20 -5.22
CA VAL A 11 -3.42 0.86 -5.62
C VAL A 11 -4.73 0.27 -6.12
N VAL A 12 -4.67 -0.75 -6.99
CA VAL A 12 -5.86 -1.44 -7.51
C VAL A 12 -6.65 -2.11 -6.39
N ASN A 13 -6.00 -2.84 -5.49
CA ASN A 13 -6.68 -3.50 -4.38
C ASN A 13 -7.35 -2.50 -3.44
N ALA A 14 -6.73 -1.34 -3.23
CA ALA A 14 -7.30 -0.25 -2.45
C ALA A 14 -8.51 0.38 -3.13
N LEU A 15 -8.44 0.66 -4.44
CA LEU A 15 -9.58 1.17 -5.21
C LEU A 15 -10.76 0.18 -5.22
N LYS A 16 -10.49 -1.12 -5.35
CA LYS A 16 -11.52 -2.16 -5.22
C LYS A 16 -12.19 -2.12 -3.83
N ALA A 17 -11.42 -1.84 -2.78
CA ALA A 17 -11.95 -1.74 -1.42
C ALA A 17 -12.78 -0.46 -1.18
N THR A 18 -12.60 0.61 -1.96
CA THR A 18 -13.49 1.79 -1.89
C THR A 18 -14.84 1.55 -2.55
N GLY A 19 -14.96 0.49 -3.38
CA GLY A 19 -16.14 0.21 -4.19
C GLY A 19 -16.29 1.12 -5.41
N ASP A 20 -15.29 1.95 -5.69
CA ASP A 20 -15.30 2.86 -6.84
C ASP A 20 -14.76 2.19 -8.11
N THR A 21 -15.01 2.82 -9.26
CA THR A 21 -14.43 2.42 -10.54
C THR A 21 -12.92 2.65 -10.55
N ILE A 22 -12.19 1.64 -11.01
CA ILE A 22 -10.75 1.73 -11.24
C ILE A 22 -10.52 2.67 -12.44
N PRO A 23 -9.54 3.58 -12.38
CA PRO A 23 -9.19 4.43 -13.51
C PRO A 23 -8.91 3.61 -14.78
N GLU A 24 -9.46 4.06 -15.91
CA GLU A 24 -9.41 3.33 -17.19
C GLU A 24 -7.97 3.01 -17.62
N ALA A 25 -7.03 3.91 -17.33
CA ALA A 25 -5.63 3.69 -17.66
C ALA A 25 -5.00 2.49 -16.93
N ILE A 26 -5.48 2.15 -15.73
CA ILE A 26 -5.00 0.97 -15.00
C ILE A 26 -5.64 -0.29 -15.58
N THR A 27 -6.93 -0.28 -15.87
CA THR A 27 -7.62 -1.43 -16.49
C THR A 27 -7.07 -1.72 -17.90
N ASN A 28 -6.83 -0.67 -18.70
CA ASN A 28 -6.23 -0.80 -20.02
C ASN A 28 -4.80 -1.36 -19.94
N ALA A 29 -4.03 -0.98 -18.92
CA ALA A 29 -2.69 -1.52 -18.71
C ALA A 29 -2.69 -3.01 -18.31
N GLU A 30 -3.68 -3.48 -17.55
CA GLU A 30 -3.87 -4.90 -17.26
C GLU A 30 -4.18 -5.68 -18.55
N ASP A 31 -5.12 -5.19 -19.36
CA ASP A 31 -5.51 -5.81 -20.62
C ASP A 31 -4.36 -5.82 -21.65
N GLU A 32 -3.64 -4.70 -21.79
CA GLU A 32 -2.46 -4.59 -22.65
C GLU A 32 -1.35 -5.55 -22.20
N SER A 33 -1.12 -5.69 -20.90
CA SER A 33 -0.13 -6.62 -20.35
C SER A 33 -0.49 -8.07 -20.66
N ASP A 34 -1.76 -8.43 -20.57
CA ASP A 34 -2.22 -9.79 -20.88
C ASP A 34 -2.15 -10.08 -22.38
N ARG A 35 -2.50 -9.11 -23.23
CA ARG A 35 -2.28 -9.22 -24.68
C ARG A 35 -0.80 -9.41 -25.03
N ILE A 36 0.10 -8.65 -24.40
CA ILE A 36 1.55 -8.80 -24.61
C ILE A 36 2.00 -10.21 -24.20
N ARG A 37 1.56 -10.71 -23.04
CA ARG A 37 1.90 -12.07 -22.58
C ARG A 37 1.36 -13.14 -23.51
N GLU A 38 0.13 -12.98 -24.00
CA GLU A 38 -0.47 -13.90 -24.97
C GLU A 38 0.29 -13.91 -26.29
N GLU A 39 0.63 -12.74 -26.83
CA GLU A 39 1.44 -12.64 -28.05
C GLU A 39 2.81 -13.29 -27.84
N VAL A 40 3.51 -13.00 -26.73
CA VAL A 40 4.81 -13.62 -26.42
C VAL A 40 4.69 -15.15 -26.30
N ARG A 41 3.62 -15.66 -25.69
CA ARG A 41 3.38 -17.12 -25.57
C ARG A 41 3.25 -17.82 -26.92
N LYS A 42 2.72 -17.16 -27.97
CA LYS A 42 2.63 -17.75 -29.32
C LYS A 42 4.01 -18.11 -29.88
N TYR A 43 5.02 -17.32 -29.52
CA TYR A 43 6.38 -17.52 -30.00
C TYR A 43 7.11 -18.61 -29.19
N ARG A 44 6.80 -18.81 -27.90
CA ARG A 44 7.50 -19.76 -26.98
C ARG A 44 7.55 -21.22 -27.44
N ASN A 45 6.71 -21.64 -28.39
CA ASN A 45 6.70 -23.01 -28.92
C ASN A 45 7.71 -23.26 -30.06
N HIS A 46 8.47 -22.25 -30.49
CA HIS A 46 9.44 -22.37 -31.58
C HIS A 46 10.86 -22.36 -31.00
N GLY A 47 11.23 -23.43 -30.29
CA GLY A 47 12.54 -23.57 -29.65
C GLY A 47 13.68 -23.81 -30.65
N TYR A 48 14.91 -23.95 -30.13
CA TYR A 48 16.13 -24.19 -30.93
C TYR A 48 16.02 -25.30 -31.97
N ALA A 49 15.27 -26.35 -31.67
CA ALA A 49 15.06 -27.46 -32.60
C ALA A 49 14.32 -27.02 -33.88
N ALA A 50 13.34 -26.13 -33.77
CA ALA A 50 12.63 -25.59 -34.94
C ALA A 50 13.54 -24.69 -35.77
N MET A 51 14.33 -23.82 -35.11
CA MET A 51 15.33 -22.99 -35.78
C MET A 51 16.42 -23.82 -36.48
N ALA A 52 16.94 -24.85 -35.79
CA ALA A 52 17.95 -25.74 -36.33
C ALA A 52 17.42 -26.55 -37.53
N SER A 53 16.15 -26.97 -37.50
CA SER A 53 15.51 -27.63 -38.64
C SER A 53 15.38 -26.69 -39.83
N THR A 54 14.84 -25.48 -39.65
CA THR A 54 14.69 -24.50 -40.74
C THR A 54 16.04 -24.10 -41.33
N TRP A 55 17.08 -23.98 -40.50
CA TRP A 55 18.45 -23.74 -40.96
C TRP A 55 19.01 -24.92 -41.74
N ALA A 56 18.83 -26.15 -41.25
CA ALA A 56 19.28 -27.36 -41.94
C ALA A 56 18.58 -27.53 -43.30
N ASP A 57 17.26 -27.30 -43.37
CA ASP A 57 16.49 -27.40 -44.61
C ASP A 57 16.97 -26.36 -45.65
N ALA A 58 17.24 -25.12 -45.24
CA ALA A 58 17.80 -24.10 -46.13
C ALA A 58 19.16 -24.52 -46.71
N VAL A 59 20.05 -25.07 -45.88
CA VAL A 59 21.36 -25.59 -46.32
C VAL A 59 21.20 -26.77 -47.28
N LEU A 60 20.31 -27.71 -46.97
CA LEU A 60 20.07 -28.90 -47.79
C LEU A 60 19.43 -28.57 -49.14
N ASP A 61 18.60 -27.54 -49.20
CA ASP A 61 17.99 -27.01 -50.43
C ASP A 61 18.93 -26.11 -51.25
N GLY A 62 20.16 -25.87 -50.77
CA GLY A 62 21.13 -24.99 -51.44
C GLY A 62 20.78 -23.49 -51.38
N ARG A 63 19.90 -23.09 -50.45
CA ARG A 63 19.61 -21.68 -50.13
C ARG A 63 20.67 -21.15 -49.17
N ASP A 64 21.02 -19.87 -49.28
CA ASP A 64 21.90 -19.22 -48.30
C ASP A 64 21.08 -18.90 -47.02
N PRO A 65 21.37 -19.53 -45.87
CA PRO A 65 20.63 -19.27 -44.64
C PRO A 65 20.73 -17.82 -44.14
N ALA A 66 21.76 -17.08 -44.53
CA ALA A 66 21.94 -15.67 -44.15
C ALA A 66 20.96 -14.74 -44.90
N GLU A 67 20.53 -15.13 -46.09
CA GLU A 67 19.56 -14.39 -46.92
C GLU A 67 18.16 -15.01 -46.87
N ASP A 68 18.02 -16.20 -46.26
CA ASP A 68 16.78 -16.93 -46.17
C ASP A 68 15.80 -16.30 -45.16
N ARG A 69 14.62 -15.90 -45.65
CA ARG A 69 13.58 -15.24 -44.85
C ARG A 69 12.99 -16.14 -43.76
N GLU A 70 12.91 -17.44 -43.98
CA GLU A 70 12.37 -18.38 -43.00
C GLU A 70 13.38 -18.63 -41.89
N VAL A 71 14.66 -18.78 -42.24
CA VAL A 71 15.76 -18.83 -41.27
C VAL A 71 15.83 -17.54 -40.46
N PHE A 72 15.75 -16.36 -41.10
CA PHE A 72 15.74 -15.08 -40.39
C PHE A 72 14.56 -14.96 -39.42
N ARG A 73 13.35 -15.37 -39.82
CA ARG A 73 12.18 -15.38 -38.93
C ARG A 73 12.37 -16.34 -37.75
N ALA A 74 12.95 -17.52 -37.98
CA ALA A 74 13.23 -18.50 -36.93
C ALA A 74 14.30 -17.99 -35.94
N VAL A 75 15.37 -17.37 -36.45
CA VAL A 75 16.42 -16.73 -35.64
C VAL A 75 15.85 -15.55 -34.84
N LEU A 76 15.08 -14.65 -35.47
CA LEU A 76 14.44 -13.53 -34.79
C LEU A 76 13.51 -14.04 -33.69
N THR A 77 12.69 -15.04 -33.99
CA THR A 77 11.80 -15.67 -32.99
C THR A 77 12.60 -16.22 -31.82
N ASN A 78 13.72 -16.90 -32.08
CA ASN A 78 14.58 -17.47 -31.04
C ASN A 78 15.29 -16.38 -30.20
N VAL A 79 15.86 -15.35 -30.83
CA VAL A 79 16.48 -14.20 -30.15
C VAL A 79 15.48 -13.45 -29.26
N LEU A 80 14.24 -13.27 -29.75
CA LEU A 80 13.17 -12.65 -28.96
C LEU A 80 12.71 -13.50 -27.77
N LEU A 81 12.93 -14.82 -27.81
CA LEU A 81 12.51 -15.77 -26.78
C LEU A 81 13.58 -16.05 -25.73
N GLU A 82 14.85 -16.17 -26.12
CA GLU A 82 15.95 -16.42 -25.18
C GLU A 82 16.41 -15.17 -24.43
N GLY A 83 16.22 -13.98 -25.01
CA GLY A 83 16.67 -12.75 -24.38
C GLY A 83 15.89 -12.33 -23.15
N GLY A 84 14.62 -12.76 -22.98
CA GLY A 84 13.72 -12.29 -21.91
C GLY A 84 13.41 -10.77 -21.91
N ASP A 85 14.21 -9.99 -22.64
CA ASP A 85 14.26 -8.55 -22.61
C ASP A 85 13.09 -7.90 -23.34
N LEU A 86 12.53 -8.52 -24.39
CA LEU A 86 11.42 -7.91 -25.12
C LEU A 86 10.10 -8.00 -24.33
N GLU A 87 9.75 -9.17 -23.80
CA GLU A 87 8.58 -9.31 -22.91
C GLU A 87 8.74 -8.37 -21.71
N TYR A 88 9.92 -8.36 -21.10
CA TYR A 88 10.22 -7.48 -19.97
C TYR A 88 10.09 -5.99 -20.33
N ALA A 89 10.71 -5.54 -21.42
CA ALA A 89 10.67 -4.14 -21.86
C ALA A 89 9.26 -3.71 -22.28
N ALA A 90 8.52 -4.57 -22.97
CA ALA A 90 7.14 -4.28 -23.39
C ALA A 90 6.22 -4.15 -22.18
N LEU A 91 6.31 -5.06 -21.21
CA LEU A 91 5.56 -4.98 -19.96
C LEU A 91 5.94 -3.73 -19.16
N ASN A 92 7.23 -3.41 -19.04
CA ASN A 92 7.68 -2.18 -18.38
C ASN A 92 7.16 -0.91 -19.08
N ALA A 93 7.07 -0.91 -20.41
CA ALA A 93 6.54 0.23 -21.17
C ALA A 93 5.05 0.46 -20.88
N VAL A 94 4.25 -0.60 -20.80
CA VAL A 94 2.84 -0.53 -20.41
C VAL A 94 2.69 -0.09 -18.95
N GLU A 95 3.46 -0.68 -18.03
CA GLU A 95 3.46 -0.29 -16.63
C GLU A 95 3.82 1.20 -16.45
N ASN A 96 4.82 1.71 -17.17
CA ASN A 96 5.20 3.12 -17.11
C ASN A 96 4.09 4.06 -17.61
N ARG A 97 3.29 3.66 -18.61
CA ARG A 97 2.12 4.43 -19.04
C ARG A 97 1.05 4.45 -17.95
N ALA A 98 0.80 3.30 -17.33
CA ALA A 98 -0.15 3.19 -16.21
C ALA A 98 0.28 4.09 -15.04
N VAL A 99 1.56 4.10 -14.68
CA VAL A 99 2.11 4.95 -13.62
C VAL A 99 1.91 6.44 -13.91
N ARG A 100 2.15 6.88 -15.15
CA ARG A 100 1.90 8.28 -15.55
C ARG A 100 0.43 8.64 -15.42
N ALA A 101 -0.46 7.80 -15.93
CA ALA A 101 -1.88 8.05 -15.83
C ALA A 101 -2.38 8.04 -14.38
N VAL A 102 -1.82 7.18 -13.52
CA VAL A 102 -2.08 7.20 -12.06
C VAL A 102 -1.63 8.52 -11.44
N ALA A 103 -0.49 9.07 -11.85
CA ALA A 103 -0.03 10.37 -11.39
C ALA A 103 -1.00 11.50 -11.79
N ASP A 104 -1.56 11.45 -13.01
CA ASP A 104 -2.52 12.44 -13.51
C ASP A 104 -3.84 12.46 -12.73
N VAL A 105 -4.26 11.32 -12.16
CA VAL A 105 -5.50 11.20 -11.36
C VAL A 105 -5.24 10.98 -9.86
N GLN A 106 -4.01 11.25 -9.40
CA GLN A 106 -3.56 10.93 -8.05
C GLN A 106 -4.46 11.52 -6.97
N ASP A 107 -4.82 12.80 -7.10
CA ASP A 107 -5.60 13.50 -6.07
C ASP A 107 -7.01 12.90 -5.91
N ASP A 108 -7.60 12.43 -7.00
CA ASP A 108 -8.92 11.80 -6.96
C ASP A 108 -8.85 10.40 -6.35
N ILE A 109 -7.79 9.63 -6.64
CA ILE A 109 -7.52 8.36 -5.94
C ILE A 109 -7.38 8.60 -4.43
N LEU A 110 -6.59 9.61 -4.05
CA LEU A 110 -6.35 9.93 -2.64
C LEU A 110 -7.63 10.38 -1.91
N LYS A 111 -8.49 11.19 -2.54
CA LYS A 111 -9.81 11.56 -1.96
C LYS A 111 -10.68 10.33 -1.69
N ARG A 112 -10.70 9.35 -2.62
CA ARG A 112 -11.44 8.10 -2.45
C ARG A 112 -10.87 7.26 -1.31
N PHE A 113 -9.55 7.12 -1.27
CA PHE A 113 -8.85 6.44 -0.18
C PHE A 113 -9.18 7.08 1.18
N LYS A 114 -9.11 8.41 1.25
CA LYS A 114 -9.45 9.16 2.45
C LYS A 114 -10.86 8.86 2.93
N LYS A 115 -11.86 8.99 2.06
CA LYS A 115 -13.26 8.73 2.42
C LYS A 115 -13.43 7.32 3.00
N ALA A 116 -12.93 6.29 2.29
CA ALA A 116 -13.06 4.91 2.73
C ALA A 116 -12.30 4.63 4.05
N PHE A 117 -11.10 5.20 4.20
CA PHE A 117 -10.30 5.08 5.42
C PHE A 117 -10.97 5.74 6.62
N ASP A 118 -11.46 6.97 6.45
CA ASP A 118 -12.10 7.74 7.51
C ASP A 118 -13.42 7.07 7.94
N ASP A 119 -14.20 6.53 7.00
CA ASP A 119 -15.42 5.78 7.31
C ASP A 119 -15.13 4.44 8.03
N ALA A 120 -14.05 3.74 7.65
CA ALA A 120 -13.56 2.58 8.39
C ALA A 120 -13.10 2.99 9.80
N GLY A 121 -12.43 4.13 9.95
CA GLY A 121 -12.05 4.70 11.25
C GLY A 121 -13.24 4.97 12.17
N LYS A 122 -14.31 5.60 11.65
CA LYS A 122 -15.57 5.79 12.38
C LYS A 122 -16.21 4.47 12.78
N THR A 123 -16.17 3.47 11.90
CA THR A 123 -16.70 2.13 12.17
C THR A 123 -15.92 1.45 13.30
N LEU A 124 -14.58 1.51 13.29
CA LEU A 124 -13.74 1.01 14.38
C LEU A 124 -14.08 1.68 15.70
N ARG A 125 -14.24 3.01 15.70
CA ARG A 125 -14.61 3.77 16.91
C ARG A 125 -15.99 3.36 17.45
N LYS A 126 -16.97 3.21 16.56
CA LYS A 126 -18.31 2.73 16.93
C LYS A 126 -18.26 1.33 17.53
N SER A 127 -17.52 0.41 16.90
CA SER A 127 -17.35 -0.95 17.43
C SER A 127 -16.61 -0.97 18.77
N PHE A 128 -15.59 -0.13 18.94
CA PHE A 128 -14.90 0.02 20.23
C PHE A 128 -15.82 0.50 21.34
N ASN A 129 -16.74 1.44 21.06
CA ASN A 129 -17.71 1.89 22.05
C ASN A 129 -18.66 0.78 22.53
N ILE A 130 -18.84 -0.29 21.74
CA ILE A 130 -19.67 -1.47 22.08
C ILE A 130 -18.83 -2.56 22.76
N LEU A 131 -17.67 -2.89 22.19
CA LEU A 131 -16.80 -3.98 22.65
C LEU A 131 -15.92 -3.59 23.84
N GLY A 132 -15.70 -2.30 24.06
CA GLY A 132 -14.75 -1.78 25.02
C GLY A 132 -13.31 -2.25 24.73
N LYS A 133 -12.57 -2.54 25.79
CA LYS A 133 -11.18 -3.05 25.72
C LYS A 133 -11.09 -4.56 25.50
N THR A 134 -12.19 -5.23 25.18
CA THR A 134 -12.20 -6.68 24.89
C THR A 134 -11.24 -6.96 23.74
N ASN A 135 -10.43 -8.01 23.87
CA ASN A 135 -9.56 -8.44 22.78
C ASN A 135 -10.42 -8.83 21.58
N ILE A 136 -10.19 -8.18 20.44
CA ILE A 136 -10.95 -8.41 19.21
C ILE A 136 -10.77 -9.85 18.68
N ASP A 137 -9.68 -10.52 19.06
CA ASP A 137 -9.42 -11.90 18.65
C ASP A 137 -10.03 -12.95 19.62
N ASP A 138 -10.58 -12.52 20.78
CA ASP A 138 -11.27 -13.40 21.73
C ASP A 138 -12.75 -13.54 21.37
N THR A 139 -13.01 -14.44 20.42
CA THR A 139 -14.36 -14.70 19.92
C THR A 139 -15.31 -15.20 21.01
N THR A 140 -14.82 -15.99 21.98
CA THR A 140 -15.63 -16.51 23.09
C THR A 140 -16.13 -15.37 23.99
N ALA A 141 -15.23 -14.47 24.41
CA ALA A 141 -15.63 -13.31 25.20
C ALA A 141 -16.64 -12.43 24.45
N ILE A 142 -16.44 -12.23 23.14
CA ILE A 142 -17.35 -11.45 22.30
C ILE A 142 -18.75 -12.09 22.20
N PHE A 143 -18.83 -13.42 22.05
CA PHE A 143 -20.13 -14.12 22.01
C PHE A 143 -20.91 -13.97 23.32
N GLN A 144 -20.22 -13.93 24.45
CA GLN A 144 -20.86 -13.75 25.77
C GLN A 144 -21.45 -12.34 25.96
N LEU A 145 -20.96 -11.33 25.23
CA LEU A 145 -21.49 -9.96 25.25
C LEU A 145 -22.81 -9.81 24.45
N GLY A 146 -23.24 -10.85 23.73
CA GLY A 146 -24.50 -10.88 23.00
C GLY A 146 -24.43 -10.42 21.55
N PRO A 147 -25.58 -10.41 20.84
CA PRO A 147 -25.62 -10.28 19.37
C PRO A 147 -25.10 -8.93 18.85
N VAL A 148 -25.30 -7.84 19.59
CA VAL A 148 -24.80 -6.51 19.20
C VAL A 148 -23.27 -6.47 19.20
N ALA A 149 -22.63 -7.13 20.17
CA ALA A 149 -21.18 -7.24 20.22
C ALA A 149 -20.64 -8.12 19.08
N VAL A 150 -21.32 -9.22 18.74
CA VAL A 150 -20.95 -10.06 17.60
C VAL A 150 -20.97 -9.25 16.29
N GLN A 151 -22.00 -8.42 16.07
CA GLN A 151 -22.04 -7.54 14.89
C GLN A 151 -20.90 -6.50 14.93
N ALA A 152 -20.71 -5.82 16.06
CA ALA A 152 -19.63 -4.85 16.23
C ALA A 152 -18.24 -5.45 15.96
N HIS A 153 -18.04 -6.72 16.32
CA HIS A 153 -16.81 -7.45 16.04
C HIS A 153 -16.61 -7.72 14.55
N GLN A 154 -17.65 -8.13 13.81
CA GLN A 154 -17.56 -8.29 12.35
C GLN A 154 -17.28 -6.95 11.66
N ASP A 155 -17.99 -5.89 12.06
CA ASP A 155 -17.79 -4.53 11.55
C ASP A 155 -16.35 -4.05 11.81
N ALA A 156 -15.80 -4.32 13.00
CA ALA A 156 -14.43 -3.97 13.34
C ALA A 156 -13.41 -4.75 12.51
N LYS A 157 -13.62 -6.05 12.27
CA LYS A 157 -12.72 -6.86 11.42
C LYS A 157 -12.70 -6.36 9.98
N GLU A 158 -13.87 -6.04 9.43
CA GLU A 158 -13.96 -5.50 8.08
C GLU A 158 -13.34 -4.10 7.99
N ALA A 159 -13.60 -3.23 8.95
CA ALA A 159 -12.98 -1.92 9.00
C ALA A 159 -11.45 -1.99 9.16
N ARG A 160 -10.91 -2.90 9.99
CA ARG A 160 -9.45 -3.16 10.07
C ARG A 160 -8.88 -3.59 8.72
N ARG A 161 -9.60 -4.46 8.00
CA ARG A 161 -9.20 -4.91 6.65
C ARG A 161 -9.15 -3.74 5.68
N ILE A 162 -10.17 -2.89 5.65
CA ILE A 162 -10.23 -1.70 4.80
C ILE A 162 -9.07 -0.74 5.12
N VAL A 163 -8.85 -0.39 6.39
CA VAL A 163 -7.73 0.47 6.82
C VAL A 163 -6.39 -0.05 6.29
N ARG A 164 -6.12 -1.35 6.45
CA ARG A 164 -4.88 -1.97 5.98
C ARG A 164 -4.76 -1.98 4.45
N VAL A 165 -5.84 -2.26 3.75
CA VAL A 165 -5.85 -2.30 2.28
C VAL A 165 -5.63 -0.90 1.70
N ILE A 166 -6.31 0.11 2.24
CA ILE A 166 -6.11 1.51 1.86
C ILE A 166 -4.69 1.97 2.21
N ASP A 167 -4.13 1.57 3.35
CA ASP A 167 -2.76 1.92 3.69
C ASP A 167 -1.73 1.41 2.68
N ASN A 168 -1.89 0.14 2.28
CA ASN A 168 -1.05 -0.44 1.24
C ASN A 168 -1.22 0.33 -0.07
N GLY A 169 -2.45 0.67 -0.46
CA GLY A 169 -2.73 1.46 -1.66
C GLY A 169 -2.11 2.85 -1.63
N TRP A 170 -2.22 3.55 -0.50
CA TRP A 170 -1.58 4.84 -0.28
C TRP A 170 -0.06 4.71 -0.38
N THR A 171 0.53 3.68 0.23
CA THR A 171 1.99 3.42 0.18
C THR A 171 2.45 3.11 -1.24
N GLY A 172 1.67 2.29 -1.96
CA GLY A 172 1.89 2.00 -3.36
C GLY A 172 1.85 3.27 -4.20
N LEU A 173 0.84 4.11 -4.02
CA LEU A 173 0.71 5.38 -4.74
C LEU A 173 1.91 6.31 -4.45
N ASN A 174 2.30 6.46 -3.19
CA ASN A 174 3.49 7.24 -2.84
C ASN A 174 4.79 6.63 -3.41
N GLY A 175 4.87 5.31 -3.52
CA GLY A 175 5.99 4.62 -4.17
C GLY A 175 6.05 4.85 -5.68
N LEU A 176 4.94 5.19 -6.32
CA LEU A 176 4.85 5.49 -7.76
C LEU A 176 5.08 6.96 -8.07
N THR A 177 4.56 7.86 -7.24
CA THR A 177 4.52 9.31 -7.55
C THR A 177 5.34 10.17 -6.61
N HIS A 178 5.82 9.62 -5.49
CA HIS A 178 6.59 10.33 -4.46
C HIS A 178 5.90 11.57 -3.87
N PHE A 179 4.57 11.64 -3.92
CA PHE A 179 3.83 12.84 -3.54
C PHE A 179 4.06 13.28 -2.08
N ALA A 180 4.27 12.34 -1.15
CA ALA A 180 4.49 12.61 0.26
C ALA A 180 5.98 12.53 0.68
N GLY A 181 6.88 12.27 -0.27
CA GLY A 181 8.30 12.05 0.01
C GLY A 181 8.63 10.65 0.57
N PRO A 182 9.90 10.42 0.96
CA PRO A 182 10.36 9.11 1.41
C PRO A 182 9.89 8.79 2.83
N ASN A 183 9.28 7.61 3.00
CA ASN A 183 9.00 6.96 4.29
C ASN A 183 8.33 7.85 5.36
N PRO A 184 7.18 8.49 5.09
CA PRO A 184 6.44 9.20 6.13
C PRO A 184 5.98 8.21 7.23
N GLU A 185 6.03 8.65 8.48
CA GLU A 185 5.64 7.81 9.62
C GLU A 185 4.16 7.40 9.54
N TYR A 186 3.87 6.15 9.93
CA TYR A 186 2.50 5.61 9.93
C TYR A 186 1.55 6.48 10.75
N ALA A 187 1.98 6.92 11.94
CA ALA A 187 1.14 7.63 12.87
C ALA A 187 0.70 9.00 12.33
N THR A 188 1.61 9.75 11.70
CA THR A 188 1.28 11.08 11.11
C THR A 188 0.52 10.96 9.80
N ARG A 189 0.67 9.84 9.10
CA ARG A 189 -0.13 9.55 7.91
C ARG A 189 -1.58 9.17 8.25
N TRP A 190 -1.78 8.32 9.26
CA TRP A 190 -3.09 7.74 9.58
C TRP A 190 -3.93 8.60 10.50
N ALA A 191 -3.31 9.50 11.25
CA ALA A 191 -3.99 10.27 12.28
C ALA A 191 -3.23 11.54 12.60
N ASP A 192 -3.82 12.34 13.49
CA ASP A 192 -3.23 13.55 14.01
C ASP A 192 -3.05 13.49 15.55
N PRO A 193 -2.23 12.56 16.08
CA PRO A 193 -2.09 12.37 17.52
C PRO A 193 -1.30 13.51 18.18
N ASP A 194 -1.58 13.77 19.45
CA ASP A 194 -0.65 14.48 20.35
C ASP A 194 0.57 13.60 20.67
N VAL A 195 1.62 14.20 21.24
CA VAL A 195 2.87 13.51 21.58
C VAL A 195 2.67 12.31 22.50
N ASP A 196 1.80 12.38 23.50
CA ASP A 196 1.54 11.29 24.44
C ASP A 196 0.95 10.07 23.75
N THR A 197 -0.05 10.34 22.91
CA THR A 197 -0.75 9.32 22.17
C THR A 197 0.15 8.75 21.08
N TRP A 198 0.90 9.60 20.38
CA TRP A 198 1.91 9.19 19.42
C TRP A 198 2.94 8.25 20.05
N GLU A 199 3.47 8.54 21.25
CA GLU A 199 4.45 7.67 21.93
C GLU A 199 3.92 6.26 22.19
N ARG A 200 2.63 6.13 22.53
CA ARG A 200 1.95 4.84 22.74
C ARG A 200 1.71 4.08 21.43
N VAL A 201 1.38 4.79 20.35
CA VAL A 201 0.92 4.16 19.08
C VAL A 201 1.92 4.17 17.94
N ARG A 202 3.08 4.86 18.05
CA ARG A 202 4.03 5.06 16.94
C ARG A 202 4.54 3.77 16.27
N ARG A 203 4.49 2.64 16.98
CA ARG A 203 4.87 1.31 16.46
C ARG A 203 3.67 0.47 16.02
N SER A 204 2.46 0.90 16.35
CA SER A 204 1.24 0.21 15.95
C SER A 204 1.05 0.38 14.44
N LYS A 205 0.83 -0.74 13.76
CA LYS A 205 0.38 -0.79 12.36
C LYS A 205 -1.04 -1.35 12.26
N ASP A 206 -1.81 -1.16 13.33
CA ASP A 206 -3.16 -1.70 13.46
C ASP A 206 -4.14 -0.60 13.87
N GLY A 207 -5.12 -0.35 12.99
CA GLY A 207 -6.16 0.65 13.21
C GLY A 207 -7.00 0.37 14.45
N TRP A 208 -7.19 -0.90 14.84
CA TRP A 208 -7.91 -1.24 16.07
C TRP A 208 -7.13 -0.81 17.31
N GLN A 209 -5.85 -1.18 17.41
CA GLN A 209 -5.00 -0.78 18.53
C GLN A 209 -4.92 0.76 18.64
N MET A 210 -4.80 1.47 17.51
CA MET A 210 -4.84 2.94 17.52
C MET A 210 -6.17 3.48 18.06
N THR A 211 -7.30 2.87 17.66
CA THR A 211 -8.64 3.26 18.13
C THR A 211 -8.81 3.02 19.64
N VAL A 212 -8.31 1.89 20.16
CA VAL A 212 -8.32 1.55 21.60
C VAL A 212 -7.53 2.57 22.42
N GLU A 213 -6.43 3.06 21.88
CA GLU A 213 -5.59 4.11 22.48
C GLU A 213 -6.17 5.52 22.35
N GLY A 214 -7.38 5.65 21.79
CA GLY A 214 -8.10 6.91 21.69
C GLY A 214 -7.81 7.71 20.42
N VAL A 215 -7.04 7.17 19.48
CA VAL A 215 -6.72 7.86 18.23
C VAL A 215 -7.92 7.89 17.29
N THR A 216 -8.25 9.09 16.79
CA THR A 216 -9.16 9.24 15.65
C THR A 216 -8.38 9.04 14.37
N LEU A 217 -8.75 8.01 13.60
CA LEU A 217 -8.16 7.74 12.29
C LEU A 217 -8.66 8.75 11.26
N ASP A 218 -7.72 9.39 10.58
CA ASP A 218 -7.92 10.46 9.59
C ASP A 218 -6.76 10.47 8.60
N LEU A 219 -6.98 9.92 7.40
CA LEU A 219 -5.90 9.72 6.42
C LEU A 219 -5.41 11.07 5.86
N ALA A 220 -4.10 11.31 5.94
CA ALA A 220 -3.45 12.42 5.26
C ALA A 220 -3.28 12.13 3.76
N ILE A 221 -3.75 13.06 2.93
CA ILE A 221 -3.68 12.95 1.47
C ILE A 221 -2.77 13.99 0.81
N SER A 222 -2.11 14.84 1.59
CA SER A 222 -1.15 15.80 1.06
C SER A 222 0.13 15.77 1.86
N ARG A 223 1.22 16.16 1.20
CA ARG A 223 2.53 16.33 1.85
C ARG A 223 2.46 17.38 2.95
N ASP A 224 1.74 18.47 2.70
CA ASP A 224 1.61 19.58 3.65
C ASP A 224 0.93 19.12 4.94
N THR A 225 -0.11 18.30 4.86
CA THR A 225 -0.74 17.72 6.05
C THR A 225 0.25 16.86 6.82
N ILE A 226 1.01 15.98 6.15
CA ILE A 226 1.99 15.11 6.84
C ILE A 226 3.09 15.94 7.50
N ASN A 227 3.61 16.95 6.81
CA ASN A 227 4.63 17.86 7.34
C ASN A 227 4.08 18.62 8.54
N ALA A 228 2.88 19.21 8.45
CA ALA A 228 2.28 19.95 9.54
C ALA A 228 2.08 19.08 10.80
N ARG A 229 1.61 17.83 10.63
CA ARG A 229 1.48 16.85 11.72
C ARG A 229 2.84 16.50 12.33
N THR A 230 3.84 16.26 11.50
CA THR A 230 5.21 15.90 11.94
C THR A 230 5.90 17.06 12.67
N GLU A 231 5.81 18.27 12.13
CA GLU A 231 6.35 19.48 12.75
C GLU A 231 5.67 19.80 14.07
N ARG A 232 4.34 19.61 14.16
CA ARG A 232 3.64 19.79 15.44
C ARG A 232 4.15 18.81 16.49
N LEU A 233 4.28 17.52 16.16
CA LEU A 233 4.85 16.53 17.07
C LEU A 233 6.29 16.86 17.49
N ALA A 234 7.11 17.37 16.57
CA ALA A 234 8.46 17.82 16.89
C ALA A 234 8.44 18.96 17.91
N ARG A 235 7.60 19.98 17.71
CA ARG A 235 7.41 21.09 18.65
C ARG A 235 6.93 20.61 20.02
N GLU A 236 5.90 19.77 20.07
CA GLU A 236 5.38 19.22 21.34
C GLU A 236 6.45 18.42 22.11
N ARG A 237 7.33 17.69 21.40
CA ARG A 237 8.45 16.97 22.01
C ARG A 237 9.52 17.91 22.54
N GLU A 238 9.85 18.96 21.80
CA GLU A 238 10.79 19.99 22.26
C GLU A 238 10.26 20.74 23.47
N GLU A 239 8.99 21.13 23.46
CA GLU A 239 8.31 21.76 24.60
C GLU A 239 8.30 20.86 25.84
N ARG A 240 8.05 19.55 25.66
CA ARG A 240 8.12 18.56 26.74
C ARG A 240 9.54 18.40 27.29
N ALA A 241 10.55 18.37 26.43
CA ALA A 241 11.95 18.28 26.85
C ALA A 241 12.46 19.57 27.51
N ALA A 242 11.89 20.72 27.12
CA ALA A 242 12.22 22.03 27.67
C ALA A 242 11.44 22.37 28.96
N ARG A 243 10.35 21.66 29.28
CA ARG A 243 9.72 21.77 30.60
C ARG A 243 10.79 21.42 31.63
N PRO A 244 11.20 22.38 32.47
CA PRO A 244 12.24 22.12 33.44
C PRO A 244 11.78 20.93 34.31
N ALA A 245 12.73 20.09 34.71
CA ALA A 245 12.54 19.06 35.74
C ALA A 245 12.12 19.66 37.10
N GLU A 246 11.57 20.88 37.15
CA GLU A 246 11.02 21.56 38.31
C GLU A 246 9.79 20.86 38.85
N GLU A 247 8.97 20.17 38.05
CA GLU A 247 7.88 19.34 38.58
C GLU A 247 8.44 18.09 39.31
N ASP A 248 9.46 17.44 38.75
CA ASP A 248 10.18 16.33 39.40
C ASP A 248 11.02 16.80 40.59
N ARG A 249 11.56 18.03 40.54
CA ARG A 249 12.32 18.65 41.63
C ARG A 249 11.40 19.14 42.74
N ALA A 250 10.21 19.67 42.44
CA ALA A 250 9.20 20.04 43.43
C ALA A 250 8.55 18.81 44.06
N ALA A 251 8.31 17.73 43.29
CA ALA A 251 7.87 16.44 43.83
C ALA A 251 8.96 15.78 44.69
N ARG A 252 10.23 15.80 44.26
CA ARG A 252 11.37 15.34 45.09
C ARG A 252 11.61 16.21 46.31
N ILE A 253 11.50 17.53 46.21
CA ILE A 253 11.62 18.45 47.34
C ILE A 253 10.47 18.18 48.32
N ASN A 254 9.21 18.11 47.89
CA ASN A 254 8.09 17.75 48.79
C ASN A 254 8.26 16.37 49.46
N TYR A 255 8.80 15.37 48.74
CA TYR A 255 9.14 14.06 49.32
C TYR A 255 10.27 14.15 50.37
N LEU A 256 11.24 15.04 50.16
CA LEU A 256 12.39 15.24 51.06
C LEU A 256 12.14 16.26 52.18
N THR A 257 11.19 17.19 52.03
CA THR A 257 10.96 18.32 52.95
C THR A 257 9.64 18.26 53.70
N GLY A 258 8.70 17.36 53.40
CA GLY A 258 7.59 17.23 54.32
C GLY A 258 6.37 16.40 53.92
N GLY A 259 6.47 15.10 54.18
CA GLY A 259 5.51 14.45 55.10
C GLY A 259 5.59 14.99 56.54
N ALA A 260 5.85 16.29 56.70
CA ALA A 260 6.21 16.95 57.94
C ALA A 260 5.78 18.43 57.91
N ILE A 261 4.52 18.69 57.60
CA ILE A 261 3.71 19.69 58.30
C ILE A 261 2.29 19.11 58.34
N LYS A 262 1.86 18.74 59.55
CA LYS A 262 0.46 18.55 59.92
C LYS A 262 -0.21 19.91 60.07
#